data_AF-A0A962EU08-F1
#
_entry.id   AF-A0A962EU08-F1
#
_cell.length_a   1.000
_cell.length_b   1.000
_cell.length_c   1.000
_cell.angle_alpha   90.00
_cell.angle_beta   90.00
_cell.angle_gamma   90.00
#
_symmetry.space_group_name_H-M   'P 1'
#
loop_
_entity.id
_entity.type
_entity.pdbx_description
1 polymer ?
#
loop_
_entity_poly.entity_id
_entity_poly.type
_entity_poly.pdbx_seq_one_letter_code
_entity_poly.pdbx_strand_id
1 'polypeptide(L)'
;MAYRFKLNESIDAGLRRIMVEQIDRSIALLTSNEDRAVAIHETRKAMKRARALLRIVAPGLRGDVRKRYNAQFRDIARVLASSRDNTVLAATATSLAATVEGKAKAAAETLAAEAAKAAGGAGADGEGASRKQAASHVAEAIAALKKARRAVARLKLSDRMFPVIARGLEKSYRTGRRSLRKALADGDEDDFHELRKSVQTHWRHMVLVAPAWPQMVNVRAELAKELSDLLGAEHDLSMLINRAEATVDGHHRPAGSDELVRAAKARQSEIRREVAGKAALLFAERPENLAERIETCWTAAKALKRAAAKHAPRPTGAPSGDQPVGSGHKSGPGMKSGSGKKSAAGKPGKSGKPGPQAKTLAKPNPRAKAKAKTVAKARTVASRKGGPVLRGRGGPGDRRG
;
A
#
# COMPACT_ATOMS: atom_id res chain seq x y z
N MET A 1 -13.55 -7.00 -5.56
CA MET A 1 -13.77 -6.85 -4.10
C MET A 1 -12.78 -5.86 -3.50
N ALA A 2 -13.17 -5.17 -2.43
CA ALA A 2 -12.49 -3.95 -1.98
C ALA A 2 -11.43 -4.20 -0.89
N TYR A 3 -10.23 -3.66 -1.11
CA TYR A 3 -9.09 -3.67 -0.19
C TYR A 3 -9.32 -2.73 1.01
N ARG A 4 -10.26 -3.08 1.90
CA ARG A 4 -10.62 -2.27 3.08
C ARG A 4 -11.20 -3.12 4.21
N PHE A 5 -11.00 -2.67 5.45
CA PHE A 5 -11.63 -3.28 6.62
C PHE A 5 -13.12 -2.93 6.66
N LYS A 6 -13.97 -3.85 7.12
CA LYS A 6 -15.40 -3.56 7.33
C LYS A 6 -15.67 -3.19 8.79
N LEU A 7 -16.65 -2.31 9.01
CA LEU A 7 -17.06 -1.90 10.37
C LEU A 7 -17.80 -3.00 11.15
N ASN A 8 -18.36 -3.99 10.45
CA ASN A 8 -19.17 -5.08 11.00
C ASN A 8 -18.39 -6.40 11.16
N GLU A 9 -17.07 -6.38 11.01
CA GLU A 9 -16.22 -7.56 11.23
C GLU A 9 -15.12 -7.25 12.25
N SER A 10 -14.51 -8.29 12.83
CA SER A 10 -13.31 -8.12 13.64
C SER A 10 -12.10 -7.81 12.76
N ILE A 11 -11.09 -7.12 13.29
CA ILE A 11 -9.86 -6.80 12.54
C ILE A 11 -9.14 -8.07 12.09
N ASP A 12 -9.17 -9.12 12.89
CA ASP A 12 -8.59 -10.41 12.59
C ASP A 12 -9.33 -11.12 11.44
N ALA A 13 -10.67 -11.09 11.44
CA ALA A 13 -11.47 -11.57 10.31
C ALA A 13 -11.22 -10.74 9.04
N GLY A 14 -11.17 -9.41 9.15
CA GLY A 14 -10.87 -8.51 8.05
C GLY A 14 -9.47 -8.72 7.47
N LEU A 15 -8.45 -8.93 8.32
CA LEU A 15 -7.09 -9.25 7.89
C LEU A 15 -7.07 -10.53 7.04
N ARG A 16 -7.65 -11.62 7.56
CA ARG A 16 -7.72 -12.90 6.82
C ARG A 16 -8.48 -12.73 5.52
N ARG A 17 -9.66 -12.10 5.56
CA ARG A 17 -10.50 -11.86 4.39
C ARG A 17 -9.76 -11.08 3.32
N ILE A 18 -9.22 -9.90 3.64
CA ILE A 18 -8.52 -9.05 2.67
C ILE A 18 -7.32 -9.79 2.08
N MET A 19 -6.55 -10.50 2.91
CA MET A 19 -5.37 -11.24 2.45
C MET A 19 -5.74 -12.39 1.52
N VAL A 20 -6.76 -13.20 1.87
CA VAL A 20 -7.29 -14.27 1.02
C VAL A 20 -7.83 -13.69 -0.28
N GLU A 21 -8.60 -12.61 -0.25
CA GLU A 21 -9.11 -11.94 -1.45
C GLU A 21 -7.98 -11.45 -2.39
N GLN A 22 -6.88 -10.92 -1.85
CA GLN A 22 -5.72 -10.52 -2.68
C GLN A 22 -5.03 -11.74 -3.32
N ILE A 23 -4.92 -12.84 -2.58
CA ILE A 23 -4.29 -14.08 -3.07
C ILE A 23 -5.18 -14.75 -4.12
N ASP A 24 -6.48 -14.91 -3.85
CA ASP A 24 -7.43 -15.56 -4.74
C ASP A 24 -7.58 -14.79 -6.06
N ARG A 25 -7.63 -13.45 -5.99
CA ARG A 25 -7.59 -12.60 -7.19
C ARG A 25 -6.32 -12.81 -8.00
N SER A 26 -5.16 -12.93 -7.34
CA SER A 26 -3.88 -13.12 -8.03
C SER A 26 -3.83 -14.50 -8.71
N ILE A 27 -4.31 -15.55 -8.03
CA ILE A 27 -4.40 -16.90 -8.61
C ILE A 27 -5.33 -16.90 -9.81
N ALA A 28 -6.52 -16.29 -9.71
CA ALA A 28 -7.47 -16.22 -10.81
C ALA A 28 -6.89 -15.52 -12.04
N LEU A 29 -6.27 -14.35 -11.86
CA LEU A 29 -5.63 -13.60 -12.94
C LEU A 29 -4.47 -14.36 -13.61
N LEU A 30 -3.62 -15.02 -12.82
CA LEU A 30 -2.51 -15.79 -13.38
C LEU A 30 -2.96 -17.09 -14.07
N THR A 31 -4.17 -17.58 -13.75
CA THR A 31 -4.73 -18.81 -14.34
C THR A 31 -5.59 -18.52 -15.57
N SER A 32 -6.22 -17.35 -15.68
CA SER A 32 -7.15 -17.04 -16.78
C SER A 32 -6.49 -17.00 -18.17
N ASN A 33 -5.16 -16.98 -18.24
CA ASN A 33 -4.35 -16.95 -19.47
C ASN A 33 -4.64 -15.74 -20.41
N GLU A 34 -5.59 -14.89 -20.05
CA GLU A 34 -5.82 -13.54 -20.58
C GLU A 34 -4.65 -12.62 -20.19
N ASP A 35 -4.33 -11.66 -21.08
CA ASP A 35 -3.22 -10.69 -21.00
C ASP A 35 -2.27 -10.90 -19.80
N ARG A 36 -1.25 -11.74 -20.04
CA ARG A 36 -0.29 -12.12 -19.01
C ARG A 36 0.42 -10.92 -18.39
N ALA A 37 0.63 -9.84 -19.14
CA ALA A 37 1.28 -8.64 -18.63
C ALA A 37 0.41 -7.94 -17.59
N VAL A 38 -0.88 -7.79 -17.89
CA VAL A 38 -1.87 -7.24 -16.97
C VAL A 38 -2.03 -8.14 -15.74
N ALA A 39 -2.09 -9.47 -15.92
CA ALA A 39 -2.19 -10.42 -14.82
C ALA A 39 -0.99 -10.34 -13.85
N ILE A 40 0.24 -10.26 -14.38
CA ILE A 40 1.47 -10.06 -13.60
C ILE A 40 1.44 -8.72 -12.88
N HIS A 41 1.08 -7.64 -13.57
CA HIS A 41 1.05 -6.29 -13.00
C HIS A 41 0.04 -6.20 -11.83
N GLU A 42 -1.18 -6.70 -12.02
CA GLU A 42 -2.21 -6.70 -10.99
C GLU A 42 -1.87 -7.62 -9.82
N THR A 43 -1.20 -8.76 -10.07
CA THR A 43 -0.66 -9.63 -9.02
C THR A 43 0.41 -8.90 -8.19
N ARG A 44 1.35 -8.19 -8.83
CA ARG A 44 2.37 -7.39 -8.12
C ARG A 44 1.72 -6.30 -7.28
N LYS A 45 0.68 -5.62 -7.79
CA LYS A 45 -0.13 -4.68 -7.00
C LYS A 45 -0.80 -5.34 -5.80
N ALA A 46 -1.34 -6.55 -5.95
CA ALA A 46 -1.94 -7.32 -4.87
C ALA A 46 -0.89 -7.71 -3.81
N MET A 47 0.33 -8.08 -4.20
CA MET A 47 1.42 -8.35 -3.26
C MET A 47 1.88 -7.09 -2.51
N LYS A 48 1.93 -5.92 -3.18
CA LYS A 48 2.17 -4.63 -2.51
C LYS A 48 1.06 -4.32 -1.48
N ARG A 49 -0.20 -4.59 -1.84
CA ARG A 49 -1.38 -4.47 -0.95
C ARG A 49 -1.28 -5.42 0.27
N ALA A 50 -0.95 -6.69 0.06
CA ALA A 50 -0.72 -7.66 1.13
C ALA A 50 0.38 -7.21 2.10
N ARG A 51 1.52 -6.73 1.58
CA ARG A 51 2.64 -6.25 2.40
C ARG A 51 2.30 -4.97 3.19
N ALA A 52 1.54 -4.04 2.60
CA ALA A 52 1.07 -2.87 3.32
C ALA A 52 0.09 -3.24 4.46
N LEU A 53 -0.78 -4.22 4.22
CA LEU A 53 -1.68 -4.76 5.25
C LEU A 53 -0.91 -5.37 6.42
N LEU A 54 0.11 -6.20 6.15
CA LEU A 54 1.00 -6.73 7.19
C LEU A 54 1.71 -5.64 8.00
N ARG A 55 2.02 -4.51 7.36
CA ARG A 55 2.70 -3.39 8.02
C ARG A 55 1.78 -2.63 8.98
N ILE A 56 0.51 -2.44 8.65
CA ILE A 56 -0.44 -1.75 9.56
C ILE A 56 -0.86 -2.65 10.72
N VAL A 57 -0.93 -3.98 10.54
CA VAL A 57 -1.25 -4.91 11.64
C VAL A 57 -0.02 -5.36 12.42
N ALA A 58 1.19 -4.93 12.03
CA ALA A 58 2.45 -5.36 12.61
C ALA A 58 2.50 -5.31 14.16
N PRO A 59 1.93 -4.29 14.85
CA PRO A 59 1.94 -4.26 16.31
C PRO A 59 1.14 -5.38 17.00
N GLY A 60 0.27 -6.09 16.27
CA GLY A 60 -0.52 -7.22 16.78
C GLY A 60 -0.01 -8.59 16.31
N LEU A 61 1.09 -8.62 15.54
CA LEU A 61 1.73 -9.86 15.09
C LEU A 61 2.85 -10.24 16.05
N ARG A 62 2.94 -11.53 16.40
CA ARG A 62 3.97 -12.08 17.28
C ARG A 62 5.15 -12.63 16.48
N GLY A 63 6.35 -12.63 17.10
CA GLY A 63 7.56 -13.21 16.54
C GLY A 63 7.87 -12.73 15.12
N ASP A 64 8.34 -13.65 14.28
CA ASP A 64 8.74 -13.35 12.90
C ASP A 64 7.61 -13.45 11.87
N VAL A 65 6.34 -13.57 12.30
CA VAL A 65 5.19 -13.72 11.41
C VAL A 65 5.16 -12.64 10.33
N ARG A 66 5.33 -11.37 10.70
CA ARG A 66 5.38 -10.25 9.75
C ARG A 66 6.54 -10.41 8.75
N LYS A 67 7.74 -10.75 9.23
CA LYS A 67 8.94 -10.87 8.40
C LYS A 67 8.77 -12.00 7.38
N ARG A 68 8.30 -13.17 7.84
CA ARG A 68 8.04 -14.36 7.03
C ARG A 68 7.05 -14.07 5.90
N TYR A 69 5.87 -13.53 6.21
CA TYR A 69 4.88 -13.24 5.16
C TYR A 69 5.32 -12.09 4.24
N ASN A 70 6.00 -11.07 4.78
CA ASN A 70 6.55 -10.01 3.94
C ASN A 70 7.61 -10.55 2.97
N ALA A 71 8.46 -11.47 3.41
CA ALA A 71 9.42 -12.15 2.55
C ALA A 71 8.71 -12.96 1.46
N GLN A 72 7.80 -13.84 1.86
CA GLN A 72 7.03 -14.66 0.93
C GLN A 72 6.33 -13.84 -0.18
N PHE A 73 5.61 -12.77 0.17
CA PHE A 73 4.94 -11.94 -0.84
C PHE A 73 5.91 -11.09 -1.67
N ARG A 74 7.08 -10.75 -1.13
CA ARG A 74 8.15 -10.08 -1.88
C ARG A 74 8.77 -11.04 -2.90
N ASP A 75 9.02 -12.29 -2.51
CA ASP A 75 9.62 -13.31 -3.37
C ASP A 75 8.66 -13.72 -4.49
N ILE A 76 7.37 -13.93 -4.19
CA ILE A 76 6.33 -14.16 -5.21
C ILE A 76 6.31 -13.03 -6.26
N ALA A 77 6.34 -11.77 -5.81
CA ALA A 77 6.34 -10.63 -6.72
C ALA A 77 7.63 -10.50 -7.54
N ARG A 78 8.76 -11.01 -7.01
CA ARG A 78 10.08 -10.99 -7.66
C ARG A 78 10.18 -12.06 -8.75
N VAL A 79 9.68 -13.27 -8.51
CA VAL A 79 9.61 -14.34 -9.54
C VAL A 79 8.81 -13.89 -10.76
N LEU A 80 7.74 -13.13 -10.52
CA LEU A 80 6.91 -12.53 -11.59
C LEU A 80 7.48 -11.25 -12.19
N ALA A 81 8.62 -10.75 -11.72
CA ALA A 81 9.24 -9.57 -12.30
C ALA A 81 9.83 -9.95 -13.67
N SER A 82 9.18 -9.54 -14.75
CA SER A 82 9.84 -9.49 -16.06
C SER A 82 10.78 -8.28 -16.10
N SER A 83 11.85 -8.35 -16.89
CA SER A 83 12.78 -7.26 -17.17
C SER A 83 12.15 -6.13 -18.05
N ARG A 84 10.84 -5.89 -17.94
CA ARG A 84 10.12 -4.88 -18.75
C ARG A 84 10.37 -3.43 -18.32
N ASP A 85 11.53 -3.17 -17.73
CA ASP A 85 12.06 -1.83 -17.52
C ASP A 85 12.09 -1.06 -18.84
N ASN A 86 12.32 -1.76 -19.96
CA ASN A 86 12.29 -1.19 -21.31
C ASN A 86 10.92 -0.63 -21.74
N THR A 87 9.78 -1.18 -21.29
CA THR A 87 8.46 -0.62 -21.62
C THR A 87 8.23 0.71 -20.90
N VAL A 88 8.59 0.78 -19.62
CA VAL A 88 8.49 2.02 -18.83
C VAL A 88 9.46 3.06 -19.37
N LEU A 89 10.68 2.63 -19.71
CA LEU A 89 11.71 3.48 -20.28
C LEU A 89 11.32 4.03 -21.66
N ALA A 90 10.73 3.20 -22.53
CA ALA A 90 10.18 3.66 -23.81
C ALA A 90 9.09 4.73 -23.61
N ALA A 91 8.11 4.47 -22.74
CA ALA A 91 7.03 5.42 -22.45
C ALA A 91 7.56 6.73 -21.85
N THR A 92 8.54 6.65 -20.95
CA THR A 92 9.16 7.83 -20.32
C THR A 92 9.93 8.67 -21.33
N ALA A 93 10.70 8.01 -22.21
CA ALA A 93 11.43 8.68 -23.28
C ALA A 93 10.49 9.36 -24.28
N THR A 94 9.40 8.68 -24.70
CA THR A 94 8.36 9.27 -25.54
C THR A 94 7.71 10.49 -24.87
N SER A 95 7.37 10.38 -23.59
CA SER A 95 6.78 11.51 -22.85
C SER A 95 7.74 12.69 -22.73
N LEU A 96 9.04 12.45 -22.57
CA LEU A 96 10.03 13.51 -22.50
C LEU A 96 10.24 14.16 -23.87
N ALA A 97 10.31 13.36 -24.95
CA ALA A 97 10.44 13.82 -26.33
C ALA A 97 9.33 14.81 -26.74
N ALA A 98 8.12 14.64 -26.20
CA ALA A 98 6.99 15.54 -26.43
C ALA A 98 7.14 16.94 -25.79
N THR A 99 8.12 17.12 -24.91
CA THR A 99 8.31 18.36 -24.11
C THR A 99 9.63 19.07 -24.39
N VAL A 100 10.46 18.53 -25.30
CA VAL A 100 11.80 19.03 -25.60
C VAL A 100 12.00 19.17 -27.11
N GLU A 101 13.02 19.92 -27.52
CA GLU A 101 13.34 20.17 -28.93
C GLU A 101 14.80 19.86 -29.26
N GLY A 102 15.14 19.91 -30.56
CA GLY A 102 16.50 19.75 -31.06
C GLY A 102 17.12 18.38 -30.74
N LYS A 103 18.41 18.40 -30.38
CA LYS A 103 19.19 17.17 -30.12
C LYS A 103 18.63 16.32 -28.97
N ALA A 104 18.03 16.94 -27.95
CA ALA A 104 17.39 16.22 -26.84
C ALA A 104 16.19 15.39 -27.33
N LYS A 105 15.36 15.97 -28.20
CA LYS A 105 14.19 15.29 -28.76
C LYS A 105 14.60 14.09 -29.61
N ALA A 106 15.55 14.29 -30.53
CA ALA A 106 16.06 13.22 -31.37
C ALA A 106 16.62 12.06 -30.54
N ALA A 107 17.44 12.36 -29.51
CA ALA A 107 17.99 11.34 -28.62
C ALA A 107 16.89 10.61 -27.82
N ALA A 108 15.87 11.31 -27.34
CA ALA A 108 14.73 10.70 -26.64
C ALA A 108 13.93 9.76 -27.56
N GLU A 109 13.66 10.16 -28.80
CA GLU A 109 12.94 9.36 -29.79
C GLU A 109 13.72 8.10 -30.17
N THR A 110 15.03 8.21 -30.40
CA THR A 110 15.92 7.07 -30.65
C THR A 110 15.88 6.08 -29.49
N LEU A 111 16.07 6.57 -28.26
CA LEU A 111 16.07 5.71 -27.08
C LEU A 111 14.69 5.08 -26.83
N ALA A 112 13.60 5.80 -27.10
CA ALA A 112 12.25 5.26 -27.05
C ALA A 112 12.06 4.10 -28.04
N ALA A 113 12.52 4.26 -29.28
CA ALA A 113 12.44 3.23 -30.32
C ALA A 113 13.30 1.99 -29.97
N GLU A 114 14.52 2.20 -29.49
CA GLU A 114 15.41 1.12 -29.02
C GLU A 114 14.78 0.35 -27.86
N ALA A 115 14.23 1.05 -26.88
CA ALA A 115 13.58 0.45 -25.72
C ALA A 115 12.29 -0.30 -26.10
N ALA A 116 11.49 0.26 -27.01
CA ALA A 116 10.32 -0.42 -27.56
C ALA A 116 10.70 -1.69 -28.32
N LYS A 117 11.75 -1.62 -29.15
CA LYS A 117 12.31 -2.79 -29.85
C LYS A 117 12.85 -3.83 -28.86
N ALA A 118 13.56 -3.43 -27.81
CA ALA A 118 14.04 -4.35 -26.79
C ALA A 118 12.90 -4.95 -25.94
N ALA A 119 11.78 -4.24 -25.79
CA ALA A 119 10.58 -4.76 -25.14
C ALA A 119 9.81 -5.76 -26.03
N GLY A 120 9.84 -5.60 -27.36
CA GLY A 120 9.17 -6.45 -28.34
C GLY A 120 10.04 -7.55 -28.97
N GLY A 121 11.37 -7.40 -28.92
CA GLY A 121 12.38 -8.19 -29.65
C GLY A 121 12.74 -9.54 -29.06
N ALA A 122 11.85 -10.16 -28.28
CA ALA A 122 11.93 -11.60 -28.07
C ALA A 122 11.53 -12.30 -29.39
N GLY A 123 12.47 -12.37 -30.34
CA GLY A 123 12.30 -13.02 -31.65
C GLY A 123 12.29 -14.55 -31.58
N ALA A 124 11.80 -15.16 -32.67
CA ALA A 124 11.30 -16.53 -32.83
C ALA A 124 12.16 -17.69 -32.29
N ASP A 125 13.49 -17.57 -32.21
CA ASP A 125 14.36 -18.68 -31.77
C ASP A 125 14.56 -18.72 -30.23
N GLY A 126 14.37 -17.58 -29.55
CA GLY A 126 14.43 -17.45 -28.09
C GLY A 126 13.06 -17.47 -27.41
N GLU A 127 11.97 -17.33 -28.20
CA GLU A 127 10.60 -17.32 -27.71
C GLU A 127 10.23 -18.61 -26.99
N GLY A 128 10.66 -19.78 -27.49
CA GLY A 128 10.31 -21.07 -26.89
C GLY A 128 10.85 -21.23 -25.46
N ALA A 129 12.14 -20.93 -25.26
CA ALA A 129 12.78 -21.01 -23.96
C ALA A 129 12.31 -19.91 -22.99
N SER A 130 12.20 -18.67 -23.48
CA SER A 130 11.71 -17.52 -22.68
C SER A 130 10.23 -17.69 -22.28
N ARG A 131 9.39 -18.20 -23.19
CA ARG A 131 7.97 -18.48 -22.91
C ARG A 131 7.80 -19.66 -21.94
N LYS A 132 8.63 -20.71 -22.06
CA LYS A 132 8.68 -21.82 -21.09
C LYS A 132 9.13 -21.33 -19.71
N GLN A 133 10.15 -20.49 -19.64
CA GLN A 133 10.62 -19.90 -18.38
C GLN A 133 9.57 -18.98 -17.75
N ALA A 134 8.94 -18.10 -18.53
CA ALA A 134 7.86 -17.24 -18.07
C ALA A 134 6.65 -18.07 -17.57
N ALA A 135 6.28 -19.14 -18.27
CA ALA A 135 5.24 -20.06 -17.82
C ALA A 135 5.64 -20.77 -16.51
N SER A 136 6.90 -21.19 -16.38
CA SER A 136 7.44 -21.79 -15.16
C SER A 136 7.36 -20.82 -13.97
N HIS A 137 7.79 -19.56 -14.14
CA HIS A 137 7.69 -18.52 -13.11
C HIS A 137 6.24 -18.25 -12.69
N VAL A 138 5.30 -18.25 -13.64
CA VAL A 138 3.87 -18.12 -13.34
C VAL A 138 3.38 -19.32 -12.54
N ALA A 139 3.73 -20.55 -12.94
CA ALA A 139 3.36 -21.76 -12.20
C ALA A 139 3.94 -21.77 -10.77
N GLU A 140 5.21 -21.38 -10.61
CA GLU A 140 5.86 -21.22 -9.31
C GLU A 140 5.13 -20.20 -8.44
N ALA A 141 4.80 -19.02 -8.99
CA ALA A 141 4.06 -18.00 -8.29
C ALA A 141 2.67 -18.48 -7.86
N ILE A 142 1.94 -19.20 -8.72
CA ILE A 142 0.64 -19.80 -8.39
C ILE A 142 0.79 -20.81 -7.25
N ALA A 143 1.78 -21.69 -7.30
CA ALA A 143 2.04 -22.66 -6.23
C ALA A 143 2.36 -21.98 -4.90
N ALA A 144 3.20 -20.95 -4.92
CA ALA A 144 3.56 -20.15 -3.76
C ALA A 144 2.35 -19.38 -3.18
N LEU A 145 1.48 -18.83 -4.05
CA LEU A 145 0.22 -18.19 -3.67
C LEU A 145 -0.75 -19.19 -3.02
N LYS A 146 -0.93 -20.38 -3.60
CA LYS A 146 -1.76 -21.46 -3.00
C LYS A 146 -1.24 -21.86 -1.62
N LYS A 147 0.08 -21.95 -1.44
CA LYS A 147 0.71 -22.21 -0.13
C LYS A 147 0.47 -21.06 0.85
N ALA A 148 0.63 -19.81 0.41
CA ALA A 148 0.36 -18.62 1.22
C ALA A 148 -1.10 -18.57 1.67
N ARG A 149 -2.05 -18.90 0.78
CA ARG A 149 -3.49 -18.95 1.07
C ARG A 149 -3.81 -19.84 2.27
N ARG A 150 -3.29 -21.09 2.26
CA ARG A 150 -3.47 -22.07 3.35
C ARG A 150 -2.85 -21.61 4.67
N ALA A 151 -1.74 -20.87 4.61
CA ALA A 151 -1.08 -20.33 5.79
C ALA A 151 -1.86 -19.14 6.39
N VAL A 152 -2.30 -18.22 5.53
CA VAL A 152 -3.08 -17.03 5.91
C VAL A 152 -4.41 -17.39 6.55
N ALA A 153 -5.07 -18.46 6.10
CA ALA A 153 -6.31 -18.94 6.71
C ALA A 153 -6.16 -19.26 8.21
N ARG A 154 -4.95 -19.60 8.67
CA ARG A 154 -4.61 -19.92 10.07
C ARG A 154 -3.97 -18.75 10.82
N LEU A 155 -3.82 -17.60 10.19
CA LEU A 155 -3.22 -16.42 10.81
C LEU A 155 -4.14 -15.90 11.92
N LYS A 156 -3.61 -15.80 13.14
CA LYS A 156 -4.27 -15.19 14.29
C LYS A 156 -3.51 -13.95 14.72
N LEU A 157 -4.22 -12.86 14.96
CA LEU A 157 -3.70 -11.72 15.71
C LEU A 157 -3.77 -12.01 17.21
N SER A 158 -2.80 -11.55 17.99
CA SER A 158 -2.95 -11.57 19.45
C SER A 158 -4.05 -10.59 19.84
N ASP A 159 -5.03 -11.05 20.62
CA ASP A 159 -6.28 -10.36 21.01
C ASP A 159 -6.10 -8.86 21.29
N ARG A 160 -6.20 -8.00 20.26
CA ARG A 160 -6.32 -6.55 20.41
C ARG A 160 -7.08 -5.93 19.23
N MET A 161 -7.95 -5.00 19.60
CA MET A 161 -8.88 -4.19 18.81
C MET A 161 -8.16 -3.23 17.82
N PHE A 162 -8.90 -2.26 17.28
CA PHE A 162 -8.40 -1.17 16.40
C PHE A 162 -7.13 -0.41 16.88
N PRO A 163 -6.77 -0.31 18.18
CA PRO A 163 -5.48 0.26 18.59
C PRO A 163 -4.25 -0.37 17.91
N VAL A 164 -4.34 -1.62 17.43
CA VAL A 164 -3.28 -2.24 16.63
C VAL A 164 -3.09 -1.52 15.30
N ILE A 165 -4.20 -1.19 14.62
CA ILE A 165 -4.21 -0.48 13.34
C ILE A 165 -3.69 0.94 13.55
N ALA A 166 -4.17 1.64 14.58
CA ALA A 166 -3.73 3.00 14.92
C ALA A 166 -2.20 3.05 15.16
N ARG A 167 -1.67 2.17 16.03
CA ARG A 167 -0.21 2.08 16.27
C ARG A 167 0.59 1.70 15.01
N GLY A 168 0.02 0.88 14.13
CA GLY A 168 0.68 0.49 12.89
C GLY A 168 0.75 1.64 11.89
N LEU A 169 -0.34 2.41 11.79
CA LEU A 169 -0.43 3.63 11.00
C LEU A 169 0.52 4.70 11.53
N GLU A 170 0.55 4.93 12.84
CA GLU A 170 1.49 5.85 13.50
C GLU A 170 2.94 5.52 13.11
N LYS A 171 3.34 4.25 13.23
CA LYS A 171 4.68 3.78 12.90
C LYS A 171 5.01 3.96 11.42
N SER A 172 4.12 3.57 10.51
CA SER A 172 4.36 3.68 9.07
C SER A 172 4.42 5.15 8.62
N TYR A 173 3.56 6.00 9.19
CA TYR A 173 3.53 7.43 8.90
C TYR A 173 4.77 8.14 9.45
N ARG A 174 5.22 7.80 10.68
CA ARG A 174 6.49 8.30 11.23
C ARG A 174 7.68 7.94 10.35
N THR A 175 7.70 6.74 9.79
CA THR A 175 8.72 6.34 8.80
C THR A 175 8.64 7.21 7.55
N GLY A 176 7.45 7.44 6.99
CA GLY A 176 7.28 8.34 5.84
C GLY A 176 7.77 9.76 6.10
N ARG A 177 7.48 10.33 7.28
CA ARG A 177 8.00 11.64 7.70
C ARG A 177 9.53 11.68 7.78
N ARG A 178 10.17 10.57 8.17
CA ARG A 178 11.64 10.46 8.19
C ARG A 178 12.21 10.37 6.78
N SER A 179 11.61 9.53 5.92
CA SER A 179 12.02 9.40 4.52
C SER A 179 11.87 10.73 3.77
N LEU A 180 10.81 11.51 4.03
CA LEU A 180 10.66 12.85 3.44
C LEU A 180 11.81 13.76 3.86
N ARG A 181 12.12 13.81 5.16
CA ARG A 181 13.23 14.64 5.66
C ARG A 181 14.56 14.26 5.05
N LYS A 182 14.81 12.97 4.86
CA LYS A 182 16.05 12.48 4.24
C LYS A 182 16.10 12.83 2.75
N ALA A 183 15.04 12.55 2.00
CA ALA A 183 14.95 12.88 0.57
C ALA A 183 15.11 14.38 0.28
N LEU A 184 14.56 15.26 1.12
CA LEU A 184 14.70 16.71 0.95
C LEU A 184 16.06 17.26 1.43
N ALA A 185 16.79 16.53 2.28
CA ALA A 185 18.10 16.95 2.78
C ALA A 185 19.22 16.49 1.86
N ASP A 186 19.22 15.19 1.51
CA ASP A 186 20.32 14.54 0.79
C ASP A 186 20.14 14.69 -0.72
N GLY A 187 18.90 14.68 -1.22
CA GLY A 187 18.61 14.81 -2.66
C GLY A 187 18.86 13.55 -3.50
N ASP A 188 19.28 12.46 -2.85
CA ASP A 188 19.71 11.21 -3.49
C ASP A 188 18.55 10.35 -4.00
N GLU A 189 18.78 9.62 -5.10
CA GLU A 189 17.78 8.73 -5.72
C GLU A 189 17.25 7.68 -4.73
N ASP A 190 18.13 7.07 -3.94
CA ASP A 190 17.76 6.05 -2.96
C ASP A 190 16.79 6.60 -1.89
N ASP A 191 16.92 7.87 -1.52
CA ASP A 191 16.05 8.49 -0.53
C ASP A 191 14.68 8.85 -1.10
N PHE A 192 14.63 9.33 -2.34
CA PHE A 192 13.37 9.48 -3.08
C PHE A 192 12.68 8.13 -3.29
N HIS A 193 13.44 7.06 -3.52
CA HIS A 193 12.94 5.71 -3.63
C HIS A 193 12.35 5.18 -2.30
N GLU A 194 12.99 5.45 -1.16
CA GLU A 194 12.45 5.12 0.17
C GLU A 194 11.22 5.98 0.53
N LEU A 195 11.21 7.26 0.16
CA LEU A 195 10.04 8.14 0.29
C LEU A 195 8.87 7.56 -0.51
N ARG A 196 9.09 7.15 -1.76
CA ARG A 196 8.09 6.51 -2.62
C ARG A 196 7.48 5.26 -1.97
N LYS A 197 8.32 4.36 -1.43
CA LYS A 197 7.84 3.16 -0.71
C LYS A 197 6.95 3.54 0.48
N SER A 198 7.29 4.60 1.18
CA SER A 198 6.54 5.09 2.34
C SER A 198 5.21 5.72 1.95
N VAL A 199 5.18 6.57 0.93
CA VAL A 199 3.96 7.18 0.38
C VAL A 199 3.01 6.10 -0.15
N GLN A 200 3.53 5.15 -0.92
CA GLN A 200 2.77 3.98 -1.41
C GLN A 200 2.17 3.15 -0.28
N THR A 201 2.89 3.00 0.83
CA THR A 201 2.37 2.33 2.02
C THR A 201 1.25 3.14 2.65
N HIS A 202 1.44 4.45 2.82
CA HIS A 202 0.46 5.34 3.44
C HIS A 202 -0.85 5.40 2.64
N TRP A 203 -0.77 5.53 1.31
CA TRP A 203 -1.94 5.46 0.42
C TRP A 203 -2.76 4.19 0.67
N ARG A 204 -2.11 3.03 0.65
CA ARG A 204 -2.77 1.74 0.94
C ARG A 204 -3.38 1.69 2.34
N HIS A 205 -2.71 2.29 3.33
CA HIS A 205 -3.26 2.40 4.69
C HIS A 205 -4.52 3.26 4.75
N MET A 206 -4.58 4.37 4.01
CA MET A 206 -5.78 5.20 3.92
C MET A 206 -6.93 4.44 3.27
N VAL A 207 -6.67 3.72 2.18
CA VAL A 207 -7.71 2.86 1.56
C VAL A 207 -8.23 1.81 2.54
N LEU A 208 -7.37 1.22 3.39
CA LEU A 208 -7.78 0.22 4.38
C LEU A 208 -8.76 0.76 5.42
N VAL A 209 -8.55 1.99 5.88
CA VAL A 209 -9.31 2.63 6.98
C VAL A 209 -10.41 3.58 6.49
N ALA A 210 -10.52 3.80 5.17
CA ALA A 210 -11.51 4.68 4.56
C ALA A 210 -12.95 4.48 5.07
N PRO A 211 -13.42 3.26 5.40
CA PRO A 211 -14.76 3.05 5.95
C PRO A 211 -15.06 3.74 7.29
N ALA A 212 -14.05 4.23 8.03
CA ALA A 212 -14.28 5.05 9.22
C ALA A 212 -14.98 6.37 8.87
N TRP A 213 -14.48 7.08 7.87
CA TRP A 213 -15.04 8.36 7.42
C TRP A 213 -14.54 8.65 6.01
N PRO A 214 -15.25 8.16 4.97
CA PRO A 214 -14.75 8.22 3.59
C PRO A 214 -14.39 9.63 3.12
N GLN A 215 -15.20 10.62 3.46
CA GLN A 215 -15.02 12.02 3.06
C GLN A 215 -13.69 12.59 3.57
N MET A 216 -13.33 12.31 4.82
CA MET A 216 -12.05 12.76 5.40
C MET A 216 -10.86 11.92 4.89
N VAL A 217 -11.00 10.59 4.84
CA VAL A 217 -9.88 9.69 4.55
C VAL A 217 -9.52 9.68 3.07
N ASN A 218 -10.51 9.79 2.17
CA ASN A 218 -10.26 9.71 0.72
C ASN A 218 -9.48 10.92 0.19
N VAL A 219 -9.69 12.11 0.73
CA VAL A 219 -8.87 13.30 0.38
C VAL A 219 -7.39 13.02 0.62
N ARG A 220 -7.06 12.45 1.77
CA ARG A 220 -5.68 12.04 2.09
C ARG A 220 -5.20 10.87 1.24
N ALA A 221 -6.08 9.93 0.89
CA ALA A 221 -5.75 8.80 0.03
C ALA A 221 -5.39 9.25 -1.40
N GLU A 222 -6.18 10.17 -1.98
CA GLU A 222 -5.92 10.72 -3.32
C GLU A 222 -4.64 11.57 -3.32
N LEU A 223 -4.42 12.43 -2.32
CA LEU A 223 -3.14 13.15 -2.20
C LEU A 223 -1.93 12.20 -2.14
N ALA A 224 -2.05 11.10 -1.38
CA ALA A 224 -0.99 10.10 -1.30
C ALA A 224 -0.81 9.29 -2.61
N LYS A 225 -1.88 9.13 -3.40
CA LYS A 225 -1.84 8.49 -4.71
C LYS A 225 -1.16 9.40 -5.73
N GLU A 226 -1.59 10.65 -5.84
CA GLU A 226 -0.95 11.67 -6.70
C GLU A 226 0.54 11.77 -6.39
N LEU A 227 0.91 11.86 -5.10
CA LEU A 227 2.31 11.90 -4.69
C LEU A 227 3.07 10.61 -5.05
N SER A 228 2.42 9.44 -4.96
CA SER A 228 3.02 8.17 -5.39
C SER A 228 3.25 8.12 -6.90
N ASP A 229 2.38 8.75 -7.68
CA ASP A 229 2.46 8.78 -9.15
C ASP A 229 3.58 9.75 -9.58
N LEU A 230 3.69 10.93 -8.96
CA LEU A 230 4.82 11.86 -9.15
C LEU A 230 6.17 11.21 -8.82
N LEU A 231 6.27 10.56 -7.66
CA LEU A 231 7.47 9.81 -7.28
C LEU A 231 7.72 8.59 -8.20
N GLY A 232 6.69 8.10 -8.91
CA GLY A 232 6.85 7.12 -9.98
C GLY A 232 7.57 7.73 -11.17
N ALA A 233 7.04 8.83 -11.71
CA ALA A 233 7.62 9.53 -12.85
C ALA A 233 9.06 10.01 -12.56
N GLU A 234 9.34 10.46 -11.33
CA GLU A 234 10.70 10.85 -10.90
C GLU A 234 11.69 9.69 -11.01
N HIS A 235 11.30 8.49 -10.57
CA HIS A 235 12.13 7.29 -10.64
C HIS A 235 12.29 6.79 -12.09
N ASP A 236 11.22 6.86 -12.88
CA ASP A 236 11.25 6.47 -14.28
C ASP A 236 12.22 7.39 -15.07
N LEU A 237 12.32 8.68 -14.71
CA LEU A 237 13.35 9.60 -15.23
C LEU A 237 14.76 9.23 -14.77
N SER A 238 14.96 8.81 -13.51
CA SER A 238 16.28 8.32 -13.06
C SER A 238 16.74 7.11 -13.89
N MET A 239 15.83 6.19 -14.19
CA MET A 239 16.13 5.06 -15.09
C MET A 239 16.50 5.52 -16.50
N LEU A 240 15.79 6.53 -17.04
CA LEU A 240 16.10 7.12 -18.35
C LEU A 240 17.49 7.79 -18.36
N ILE A 241 17.81 8.56 -17.32
CA ILE A 241 19.13 9.20 -17.14
C ILE A 241 20.22 8.13 -17.11
N ASN A 242 20.07 7.10 -16.27
CA ASN A 242 21.04 6.01 -16.17
C ASN A 242 21.25 5.30 -17.52
N ARG A 243 20.18 5.10 -18.30
CA ARG A 243 20.27 4.48 -19.63
C ARG A 243 20.94 5.37 -20.66
N ALA A 244 20.66 6.67 -20.63
CA ALA A 244 21.28 7.66 -21.52
C ALA A 244 22.75 7.89 -21.15
N GLU A 245 23.11 7.75 -19.87
CA GLU A 245 24.47 7.92 -19.39
C GLU A 245 25.35 6.68 -19.68
N ALA A 246 24.75 5.49 -19.80
CA ALA A 246 25.43 4.24 -20.11
C ALA A 246 26.11 4.27 -21.49
N THR A 247 27.40 3.94 -21.52
CA THR A 247 28.19 3.72 -22.75
C THR A 247 27.80 2.39 -23.39
N VAL A 248 27.62 2.36 -24.71
CA VAL A 248 27.37 1.11 -25.46
C VAL A 248 28.72 0.52 -25.84
N ASP A 249 29.07 -0.65 -25.28
CA ASP A 249 30.20 -1.51 -25.71
C ASP A 249 31.53 -0.77 -26.02
N GLY A 250 31.94 0.16 -25.17
CA GLY A 250 33.19 0.92 -25.34
C GLY A 250 33.14 2.03 -26.40
N HIS A 251 31.98 2.27 -27.01
CA HIS A 251 31.73 3.34 -27.98
C HIS A 251 31.02 4.56 -27.37
N HIS A 252 31.12 5.67 -28.09
CA HIS A 252 30.57 6.98 -27.76
C HIS A 252 29.06 6.92 -27.47
N ARG A 253 28.63 7.73 -26.51
CA ARG A 253 27.22 7.97 -26.19
C ARG A 253 26.49 8.51 -27.44
N PRO A 254 25.23 8.11 -27.72
CA PRO A 254 24.49 8.64 -28.86
C PRO A 254 24.51 10.18 -28.91
N ALA A 255 24.53 10.73 -30.13
CA ALA A 255 24.48 12.17 -30.30
C ALA A 255 23.22 12.75 -29.64
N GLY A 256 23.38 13.81 -28.85
CA GLY A 256 22.26 14.43 -28.13
C GLY A 256 21.96 13.84 -26.75
N SER A 257 22.68 12.81 -26.30
CA SER A 257 22.40 12.22 -24.99
C SER A 257 22.73 13.13 -23.81
N ASP A 258 23.71 14.03 -23.93
CA ASP A 258 23.98 15.03 -22.88
C ASP A 258 22.84 16.04 -22.78
N GLU A 259 22.30 16.49 -23.91
CA GLU A 259 21.10 17.31 -23.99
C GLU A 259 19.89 16.59 -23.37
N LEU A 260 19.72 15.29 -23.67
CA LEU A 260 18.67 14.45 -23.09
C LEU A 260 18.80 14.34 -21.57
N VAL A 261 19.99 14.07 -21.06
CA VAL A 261 20.27 13.97 -19.62
C VAL A 261 19.98 15.30 -18.93
N ARG A 262 20.40 16.44 -19.51
CA ARG A 262 20.08 17.77 -18.97
C ARG A 262 18.57 18.01 -18.93
N ALA A 263 17.85 17.67 -20.00
CA ALA A 263 16.40 17.83 -20.05
C ALA A 263 15.68 16.92 -19.03
N ALA A 264 16.11 15.67 -18.90
CA ALA A 264 15.57 14.73 -17.93
C ALA A 264 15.82 15.20 -16.48
N LYS A 265 17.02 15.71 -16.16
CA LYS A 265 17.35 16.29 -14.84
C LYS A 265 16.56 17.56 -14.54
N ALA A 266 16.29 18.40 -15.55
CA ALA A 266 15.43 19.57 -15.40
C ALA A 266 13.99 19.15 -15.05
N ARG A 267 13.44 18.18 -15.79
CA ARG A 267 12.11 17.64 -15.52
C ARG A 267 12.02 16.93 -14.16
N GLN A 268 13.04 16.17 -13.79
CA GLN A 268 13.14 15.54 -12.47
C GLN A 268 13.11 16.59 -11.35
N SER A 269 13.83 17.70 -11.52
CA SER A 269 13.86 18.81 -10.56
C SER A 269 12.49 19.48 -10.41
N GLU A 270 11.72 19.64 -11.49
CA GLU A 270 10.33 20.13 -11.44
C GLU A 270 9.43 19.20 -10.62
N ILE A 271 9.48 17.89 -10.92
CA ILE A 271 8.69 16.89 -10.19
C ILE A 271 9.08 16.87 -8.72
N ARG A 272 10.38 16.95 -8.39
CA ARG A 272 10.86 17.00 -7.00
C ARG A 272 10.34 18.22 -6.24
N ARG A 273 10.19 19.39 -6.89
CA ARG A 273 9.56 20.57 -6.28
C ARG A 273 8.07 20.34 -5.98
N GLU A 274 7.34 19.74 -6.92
CA GLU A 274 5.93 19.40 -6.71
C GLU A 274 5.75 18.35 -5.59
N VAL A 275 6.60 17.31 -5.61
CA VAL A 275 6.69 16.29 -4.56
C VAL A 275 6.91 16.95 -3.19
N ALA A 276 7.83 17.91 -3.08
CA ALA A 276 8.10 18.59 -1.82
C ALA A 276 6.85 19.30 -1.27
N GLY A 277 6.12 20.04 -2.10
CA GLY A 277 4.87 20.72 -1.72
C GLY A 277 3.77 19.76 -1.28
N LYS A 278 3.45 18.76 -2.10
CA LYS A 278 2.41 17.75 -1.79
C LYS A 278 2.79 16.87 -0.60
N ALA A 279 4.06 16.50 -0.47
CA ALA A 279 4.53 15.72 0.67
C ALA A 279 4.49 16.53 1.97
N ALA A 280 4.79 17.83 1.94
CA ALA A 280 4.63 18.71 3.10
C ALA A 280 3.18 18.70 3.60
N LEU A 281 2.20 18.81 2.71
CA LEU A 281 0.77 18.69 3.05
C LEU A 281 0.43 17.31 3.63
N LEU A 282 0.86 16.23 2.96
CA LEU A 282 0.57 14.86 3.40
C LEU A 282 1.18 14.56 4.78
N PHE A 283 2.37 15.08 5.06
CA PHE A 283 3.17 14.79 6.26
C PHE A 283 3.15 15.91 7.32
N ALA A 284 2.26 16.90 7.16
CA ALA A 284 2.11 18.06 8.06
C ALA A 284 1.73 17.66 9.49
N GLU A 285 0.88 16.64 9.62
CA GLU A 285 0.35 16.21 10.91
C GLU A 285 1.37 15.41 11.74
N ARG A 286 1.24 15.45 13.06
CA ARG A 286 2.01 14.56 13.94
C ARG A 286 1.52 13.11 13.80
N PRO A 287 2.42 12.10 13.84
CA PRO A 287 2.02 10.70 13.70
C PRO A 287 0.98 10.24 14.72
N GLU A 288 1.11 10.71 15.95
CA GLU A 288 0.21 10.35 17.04
C GLU A 288 -1.20 10.91 16.77
N ASN A 289 -1.29 12.19 16.39
CA ASN A 289 -2.57 12.86 16.09
C ASN A 289 -3.33 12.19 14.94
N LEU A 290 -2.61 11.82 13.86
CA LEU A 290 -3.23 11.13 12.73
C LEU A 290 -3.82 9.78 13.17
N ALA A 291 -3.04 9.01 13.94
CA ALA A 291 -3.48 7.70 14.40
C ALA A 291 -4.69 7.79 15.34
N GLU A 292 -4.65 8.72 16.30
CA GLU A 292 -5.74 9.00 17.24
C GLU A 292 -7.01 9.47 16.53
N ARG A 293 -6.89 10.38 15.55
CA ARG A 293 -8.04 10.84 14.76
C ARG A 293 -8.69 9.67 14.01
N ILE A 294 -7.91 8.85 13.33
CA ILE A 294 -8.43 7.68 12.60
C ILE A 294 -9.07 6.66 13.55
N GLU A 295 -8.51 6.44 14.73
CA GLU A 295 -9.09 5.59 15.78
C GLU A 295 -10.41 6.11 16.33
N THR A 296 -10.48 7.42 16.59
CA THR A 296 -11.71 8.08 17.04
C THR A 296 -12.80 7.98 15.99
N CYS A 297 -12.47 8.29 14.72
CA CYS A 297 -13.41 8.16 13.60
C CYS A 297 -13.91 6.72 13.44
N TRP A 298 -13.01 5.74 13.55
CA TRP A 298 -13.38 4.32 13.44
C TRP A 298 -14.33 3.89 14.57
N THR A 299 -14.06 4.33 15.80
CA THR A 299 -14.90 4.05 16.96
C THR A 299 -16.29 4.65 16.80
N ALA A 300 -16.37 5.93 16.40
CA ALA A 300 -17.62 6.61 16.11
C ALA A 300 -18.40 5.93 14.97
N ALA A 301 -17.73 5.58 13.87
CA ALA A 301 -18.35 4.90 12.74
C ALA A 301 -18.94 3.52 13.12
N LYS A 302 -18.25 2.77 13.98
CA LYS A 302 -18.79 1.53 14.53
C LYS A 302 -20.02 1.77 15.42
N ALA A 303 -20.03 2.83 16.22
CA ALA A 303 -21.18 3.20 17.04
C ALA A 303 -22.39 3.59 16.16
N LEU A 304 -22.19 4.46 15.17
CA LEU A 304 -23.22 4.85 14.19
C LEU A 304 -23.79 3.64 13.45
N LYS A 305 -22.94 2.73 12.97
CA LYS A 305 -23.40 1.52 12.26
C LYS A 305 -24.20 0.58 13.17
N ARG A 306 -23.80 0.44 14.45
CA ARG A 306 -24.56 -0.34 15.44
C ARG A 306 -25.91 0.32 15.74
N ALA A 307 -25.96 1.65 15.86
CA ALA A 307 -27.21 2.37 16.05
C ALA A 307 -28.14 2.19 14.85
N ALA A 308 -27.65 2.35 13.62
CA ALA A 308 -28.43 2.14 12.40
C ALA A 308 -28.99 0.70 12.31
N ALA A 309 -28.20 -0.32 12.70
CA ALA A 309 -28.67 -1.71 12.72
C ALA A 309 -29.77 -1.97 13.76
N LYS A 310 -29.83 -1.21 14.86
CA LYS A 310 -30.90 -1.31 15.86
C LYS A 310 -32.22 -0.65 15.40
N HIS A 311 -32.12 0.37 14.54
CA HIS A 311 -33.28 1.11 14.02
C HIS A 311 -33.74 0.63 12.64
N ALA A 312 -33.09 -0.40 12.08
CA ALA A 312 -33.55 -1.01 10.84
C ALA A 312 -34.91 -1.66 11.09
N PRO A 313 -35.95 -1.37 10.27
CA PRO A 313 -37.26 -1.97 10.45
C PRO A 313 -37.12 -3.49 10.43
N ARG A 314 -37.63 -4.13 11.48
CA ARG A 314 -37.73 -5.59 11.54
C ARG A 314 -38.58 -6.00 10.33
N PRO A 315 -38.18 -6.98 9.51
CA PRO A 315 -39.06 -7.46 8.44
C PRO A 315 -40.36 -7.88 9.11
N THR A 316 -41.42 -7.12 8.85
CA THR A 316 -42.76 -7.42 9.31
C THR A 316 -43.09 -8.80 8.80
N GLY A 317 -43.38 -9.71 9.73
CA GLY A 317 -43.71 -11.09 9.41
C GLY A 317 -44.77 -11.13 8.32
N ALA A 318 -44.59 -12.06 7.38
CA ALA A 318 -45.64 -12.43 6.45
C ALA A 318 -46.95 -12.69 7.24
N PRO A 319 -48.12 -12.28 6.72
CA PRO A 319 -49.37 -12.60 7.37
C PRO A 319 -49.54 -14.12 7.40
N SER A 320 -49.62 -14.65 8.62
CA SER A 320 -50.02 -16.02 8.90
C SER A 320 -51.53 -16.15 8.73
N GLY A 321 -51.93 -17.01 7.78
CA GLY A 321 -53.17 -17.78 7.87
C GLY A 321 -54.39 -17.21 7.12
N ASP A 322 -54.53 -17.61 5.86
CA ASP A 322 -55.85 -17.96 5.32
C ASP A 322 -55.93 -19.49 5.22
N GLN A 323 -56.87 -20.06 5.96
CA GLN A 323 -57.31 -21.45 5.86
C GLN A 323 -58.21 -21.58 4.62
N PRO A 324 -58.07 -22.61 3.78
CA PRO A 324 -59.17 -23.10 2.99
C PRO A 324 -59.83 -24.30 3.65
N VAL A 325 -61.12 -24.11 3.90
CA VAL A 325 -62.16 -25.11 4.18
C VAL A 325 -62.14 -26.25 3.15
N GLY A 326 -62.42 -27.47 3.60
CA GLY A 326 -62.20 -28.71 2.86
C GLY A 326 -63.29 -29.14 1.87
N SER A 327 -62.92 -30.15 1.07
CA SER A 327 -63.72 -31.10 0.27
C SER A 327 -62.72 -31.81 -0.66
N GLY A 328 -62.63 -33.12 -0.89
CA GLY A 328 -63.36 -34.31 -0.48
C GLY A 328 -62.78 -35.51 -1.26
N HIS A 329 -62.92 -36.71 -0.68
CA HIS A 329 -63.01 -38.04 -1.32
C HIS A 329 -61.79 -38.79 -1.95
N LYS A 330 -61.39 -39.84 -1.18
CA LYS A 330 -61.22 -41.28 -1.51
C LYS A 330 -60.34 -41.72 -2.70
N SER A 331 -59.38 -42.62 -2.41
CA SER A 331 -59.43 -44.05 -2.81
C SER A 331 -58.24 -44.89 -2.32
N GLY A 332 -58.54 -45.96 -1.56
CA GLY A 332 -58.12 -47.35 -1.85
C GLY A 332 -56.72 -47.87 -1.46
N PRO A 333 -56.56 -49.18 -1.17
CA PRO A 333 -55.76 -49.65 -0.03
C PRO A 333 -54.63 -50.65 -0.37
N GLY A 334 -53.74 -50.91 0.60
CA GLY A 334 -52.74 -51.99 0.55
C GLY A 334 -52.18 -52.35 1.93
N MET A 335 -52.09 -53.66 2.19
CA MET A 335 -52.09 -54.37 3.49
C MET A 335 -50.71 -54.68 4.11
N LYS A 336 -50.72 -54.87 5.45
CA LYS A 336 -49.92 -55.80 6.32
C LYS A 336 -48.38 -55.57 6.38
N SER A 337 -47.60 -55.81 7.43
CA SER A 337 -47.62 -56.53 8.72
C SER A 337 -46.43 -55.94 9.54
N GLY A 338 -46.37 -55.86 10.88
CA GLY A 338 -46.33 -56.94 11.86
C GLY A 338 -44.88 -57.28 12.30
N SER A 339 -44.60 -57.19 13.61
CA SER A 339 -43.34 -57.49 14.36
C SER A 339 -42.34 -56.32 14.48
N GLY A 340 -41.67 -56.05 15.59
CA GLY A 340 -41.62 -56.71 16.90
C GLY A 340 -40.24 -56.47 17.56
N LYS A 341 -40.24 -55.80 18.71
CA LYS A 341 -39.28 -55.88 19.84
C LYS A 341 -37.85 -55.28 19.75
N LYS A 342 -37.50 -54.68 20.91
CA LYS A 342 -36.17 -54.46 21.54
C LYS A 342 -35.36 -53.25 21.00
N SER A 343 -34.77 -52.35 21.79
CA SER A 343 -34.51 -52.26 23.23
C SER A 343 -34.36 -50.80 23.65
N ALA A 344 -34.73 -50.50 24.89
CA ALA A 344 -34.48 -49.24 25.58
C ALA A 344 -33.29 -49.37 26.54
N ALA A 345 -32.82 -48.19 26.98
CA ALA A 345 -32.12 -47.87 28.22
C ALA A 345 -30.58 -47.76 28.17
N GLY A 346 -30.11 -46.53 28.46
CA GLY A 346 -28.71 -46.19 28.66
C GLY A 346 -28.49 -44.74 29.11
N LYS A 347 -29.11 -44.38 30.25
CA LYS A 347 -28.88 -43.33 31.27
C LYS A 347 -28.17 -41.95 30.99
N PRO A 348 -28.47 -40.94 31.84
CA PRO A 348 -28.06 -39.54 31.70
C PRO A 348 -26.84 -39.15 32.57
N GLY A 349 -26.25 -37.97 32.31
CA GLY A 349 -25.23 -37.36 33.15
C GLY A 349 -25.45 -35.85 33.35
N LYS A 350 -25.77 -35.46 34.57
CA LYS A 350 -25.95 -34.07 35.06
C LYS A 350 -24.62 -33.50 35.60
N SER A 351 -24.59 -32.16 35.63
CA SER A 351 -24.02 -31.27 36.66
C SER A 351 -22.53 -30.91 36.65
N GLY A 352 -22.28 -29.61 36.85
CA GLY A 352 -20.98 -29.04 37.22
C GLY A 352 -20.83 -27.56 36.88
N LYS A 353 -21.45 -26.65 37.65
CA LYS A 353 -21.03 -25.23 37.75
C LYS A 353 -19.70 -25.15 38.53
N PRO A 354 -18.95 -24.04 38.42
CA PRO A 354 -19.00 -23.08 39.53
C PRO A 354 -19.07 -21.61 39.09
N GLY A 355 -19.57 -20.78 40.03
CA GLY A 355 -19.75 -19.34 39.92
C GLY A 355 -18.52 -18.50 40.27
N PRO A 356 -18.69 -17.16 40.39
CA PRO A 356 -17.64 -16.16 40.16
C PRO A 356 -17.04 -15.60 41.44
N GLN A 357 -15.85 -14.98 41.34
CA GLN A 357 -15.32 -14.05 42.35
C GLN A 357 -14.87 -12.74 41.72
N ALA A 358 -15.14 -11.64 42.42
CA ALA A 358 -14.84 -10.27 42.06
C ALA A 358 -14.18 -9.54 43.24
N LYS A 359 -13.49 -8.42 42.91
CA LYS A 359 -12.89 -7.37 43.77
C LYS A 359 -11.47 -7.73 44.25
N THR A 360 -10.45 -6.87 44.15
CA THR A 360 -10.37 -5.47 44.65
C THR A 360 -9.34 -4.59 43.91
N LEU A 361 -9.50 -3.27 44.10
CA LEU A 361 -8.72 -2.13 43.60
C LEU A 361 -7.39 -1.90 44.36
N ALA A 362 -6.36 -1.36 43.68
CA ALA A 362 -5.42 -0.37 44.25
C ALA A 362 -4.63 0.37 43.15
N LYS A 363 -4.27 1.63 43.42
CA LYS A 363 -3.87 2.75 42.54
C LYS A 363 -2.33 2.96 42.48
N PRO A 364 -1.77 3.98 41.80
CA PRO A 364 -0.49 3.93 41.05
C PRO A 364 0.74 4.44 41.81
N ASN A 365 1.94 4.08 41.33
CA ASN A 365 3.23 4.61 41.83
C ASN A 365 3.82 5.66 40.87
N PRO A 366 4.08 6.91 41.31
CA PRO A 366 4.71 7.97 40.53
C PRO A 366 6.19 8.15 40.93
N ARG A 367 7.14 7.91 40.02
CA ARG A 367 8.54 8.41 40.16
C ARG A 367 9.33 8.20 38.87
N ALA A 368 9.51 9.29 38.11
CA ALA A 368 10.72 9.60 37.34
C ALA A 368 10.52 10.91 36.55
N LYS A 369 10.39 12.04 37.26
CA LYS A 369 10.78 13.35 36.74
C LYS A 369 12.25 13.57 37.12
N ALA A 370 13.15 13.46 36.16
CA ALA A 370 14.46 14.12 36.19
C ALA A 370 15.07 14.02 34.78
N LYS A 371 14.98 15.11 34.01
CA LYS A 371 15.98 15.61 33.04
C LYS A 371 15.31 16.65 32.14
N ALA A 372 15.16 17.86 32.69
CA ALA A 372 15.16 19.09 31.93
C ALA A 372 16.42 19.86 32.36
N LYS A 373 17.38 19.98 31.46
CA LYS A 373 18.40 21.04 31.34
C LYS A 373 19.36 20.62 30.21
N THR A 374 19.84 21.60 29.44
CA THR A 374 20.64 21.47 28.18
C THR A 374 19.82 20.85 27.05
N VAL A 375 19.22 21.59 26.11
CA VAL A 375 19.86 22.48 25.15
C VAL A 375 18.92 23.66 24.82
N ALA A 376 19.22 24.83 25.37
CA ALA A 376 18.67 26.11 24.95
C ALA A 376 19.82 27.12 24.96
N LYS A 377 20.71 27.03 23.98
CA LYS A 377 21.71 28.06 23.68
C LYS A 377 22.28 27.88 22.27
N ALA A 378 21.49 28.25 21.26
CA ALA A 378 21.98 28.48 19.90
C ALA A 378 20.94 29.30 19.11
N ARG A 379 20.60 30.50 19.61
CA ARG A 379 19.86 31.49 18.82
C ARG A 379 19.91 32.89 19.43
N THR A 380 21.09 33.48 19.47
CA THR A 380 21.26 34.95 19.53
C THR A 380 22.75 35.26 19.37
N VAL A 381 23.12 35.90 18.26
CA VAL A 381 24.15 36.95 18.07
C VAL A 381 24.44 37.00 16.56
N ALA A 382 23.71 37.85 15.85
CA ALA A 382 24.12 38.43 14.57
C ALA A 382 23.11 39.50 14.15
N SER A 383 23.05 40.60 14.90
CA SER A 383 22.52 41.87 14.38
C SER A 383 22.97 43.02 15.28
N ARG A 384 23.42 44.11 14.65
CA ARG A 384 23.85 45.42 15.18
C ARG A 384 25.35 45.62 15.47
N LYS A 385 26.01 46.26 14.51
CA LYS A 385 26.72 47.56 14.56
C LYS A 385 27.09 47.87 13.09
N GLY A 386 26.64 48.94 12.43
CA GLY A 386 26.62 50.34 12.84
C GLY A 386 27.92 50.98 12.36
N GLY A 387 27.91 51.67 11.20
CA GLY A 387 29.08 52.22 10.50
C GLY A 387 29.72 53.46 11.16
N PRO A 388 30.62 54.14 10.43
CA PRO A 388 30.29 55.53 10.09
C PRO A 388 30.65 55.95 8.65
N VAL A 389 29.95 57.00 8.24
CA VAL A 389 30.04 57.79 7.00
C VAL A 389 31.19 58.78 7.07
N LEU A 390 31.98 58.95 6.00
CA LEU A 390 32.56 60.25 5.61
C LEU A 390 32.70 60.36 4.07
N ARG A 391 32.42 61.59 3.61
CA ARG A 391 32.40 62.21 2.26
C ARG A 391 33.75 62.01 1.53
N GLY A 392 33.95 62.14 0.22
CA GLY A 392 33.26 62.73 -0.93
C GLY A 392 34.32 63.08 -2.01
N ARG A 393 33.88 63.42 -3.25
CA ARG A 393 34.67 63.80 -4.46
C ARG A 393 35.41 62.63 -5.13
N GLY A 394 35.44 62.41 -6.45
CA GLY A 394 34.93 63.05 -7.66
C GLY A 394 35.47 62.21 -8.85
N GLY A 395 34.69 62.00 -9.92
CA GLY A 395 35.18 61.29 -11.13
C GLY A 395 36.02 62.19 -12.04
N PRO A 396 36.14 61.90 -13.35
CA PRO A 396 36.44 60.64 -14.03
C PRO A 396 37.73 60.76 -14.90
N GLY A 397 38.33 59.66 -15.35
CA GLY A 397 39.51 59.74 -16.22
C GLY A 397 39.92 58.43 -16.89
N ASP A 398 39.35 58.20 -18.07
CA ASP A 398 40.00 57.84 -19.34
C ASP A 398 41.17 56.82 -19.44
N ARG A 399 41.12 56.07 -20.57
CA ARG A 399 42.19 55.36 -21.32
C ARG A 399 42.44 53.86 -21.10
N ARG A 400 41.98 53.12 -22.13
CA ARG A 400 42.75 52.23 -23.05
C ARG A 400 44.15 51.78 -22.60
N GLY A 401 44.34 50.47 -22.69
CA GLY A 401 45.61 49.75 -22.65
C GLY A 401 45.33 48.26 -22.59
#